data_AF-A0A8V0ZT55-F1
#
_entry.id   AF-A0A8V0ZT55-F1
#
_cell.length_a   1.000
_cell.length_b   1.000
_cell.length_c   1.000
_cell.angle_alpha   90.00
_cell.angle_beta   90.00
_cell.angle_gamma   90.00
#
_symmetry.space_group_name_H-M   'P 1'
#
loop_
_entity.id
_entity.type
_entity.pdbx_description
1 polymer ?
#
loop_
_entity_poly.entity_id
_entity_poly.type
_entity_poly.pdbx_seq_one_letter_code
_entity_poly.pdbx_strand_id
1 'polypeptide(L)'
;MAMLAAPPAPTIPPNTFCFQPRRIAVDRHRLSAVDVERVAREGDVAVLQEHISNITFCNMREERCPYCGQPADPVLLTVLRLAQLSIEYLLHCQQRLADSLAVHAQNLQDARAQLAHAQGLASEQAARLRHEKEESRRWKKLVATQLLLQARPSGYCKGAAGASRSHPRSQWLCSPGFAETKKVERMEEEVEELKAKLREMQQQLAAGREAEKLCREQEEKRAHQREMEGRRDFEKWKEEERMKLHVEMDGLRQRFLTELQDAASRSSAMEGKLQELQARTGVVSSLGTLQDDDSELERTAVRTKLLSANKPKVTQQVTRAVVSEESSEGDTADDAQSGKRRLLEALWRKPNLLKKFRHILEEALEEKLESMGVSRVAKGISTQTYQHLQAVLRLQQQQKAKNSPGLFHLRDELIQVVMRRVRQLKKPRIPLPRQLSIIPGTAVSMKGRPLERRLDANTQRPASGMKSHP
;
A
#
# COMPACT_ATOMS: atom_id res chain seq x y z
N MET A 1 27.20 -11.08 -24.18
CA MET A 1 26.19 -10.93 -23.12
C MET A 1 26.92 -10.78 -21.80
N ALA A 2 26.81 -9.62 -21.14
CA ALA A 2 27.33 -9.46 -19.78
C ALA A 2 26.18 -9.73 -18.81
N MET A 3 26.33 -10.76 -17.97
CA MET A 3 25.37 -11.04 -16.90
C MET A 3 25.56 -10.00 -15.80
N LEU A 4 24.57 -9.10 -15.64
CA LEU A 4 24.51 -8.21 -14.49
C LEU A 4 24.26 -9.05 -13.24
N ALA A 5 25.32 -9.28 -12.47
CA ALA A 5 25.23 -9.95 -11.18
C ALA A 5 24.25 -9.19 -10.28
N ALA A 6 23.33 -9.92 -9.63
CA ALA A 6 22.44 -9.33 -8.65
C ALA A 6 23.28 -8.70 -7.51
N PRO A 7 22.93 -7.50 -7.02
CA PRO A 7 23.61 -6.93 -5.87
C PRO A 7 23.45 -7.87 -4.67
N PRO A 8 24.49 -8.09 -3.85
CA PRO A 8 24.38 -8.93 -2.67
C PRO A 8 23.27 -8.37 -1.77
N ALA A 9 22.46 -9.27 -1.20
CA ALA A 9 21.44 -8.88 -0.24
C ALA A 9 22.10 -8.06 0.90
N PRO A 10 21.52 -6.94 1.35
CA PRO A 10 22.10 -6.14 2.41
C PRO A 10 22.20 -6.97 3.68
N THR A 11 23.42 -7.39 4.02
CA THR A 11 23.76 -8.04 5.28
C THR A 11 23.42 -7.05 6.39
N ILE A 12 22.26 -7.23 7.02
CA ILE A 12 21.79 -6.39 8.11
C ILE A 12 22.83 -6.50 9.24
N PRO A 13 23.56 -5.43 9.60
CA PRO A 13 24.54 -5.52 10.66
C PRO A 13 23.81 -5.75 11.99
N PRO A 14 24.31 -6.64 12.87
CA PRO A 14 23.67 -6.94 14.15
C PRO A 14 23.91 -5.84 15.20
N ASN A 15 23.59 -4.59 14.87
CA ASN A 15 23.47 -3.49 15.83
C ASN A 15 22.01 -3.37 16.29
N THR A 16 21.61 -4.33 17.11
CA THR A 16 20.37 -4.25 17.90
C THR A 16 20.48 -3.04 18.84
N PHE A 17 19.46 -2.19 18.87
CA PHE A 17 19.42 -1.04 19.76
C PHE A 17 19.48 -1.47 21.23
N CYS A 18 20.42 -0.88 21.98
CA CYS A 18 20.63 -1.11 23.40
C CYS A 18 20.64 0.24 24.14
N PHE A 19 19.94 0.31 25.27
CA PHE A 19 19.91 1.50 26.11
C PHE A 19 21.26 1.73 26.80
N GLN A 20 21.72 2.98 26.80
CA GLN A 20 22.99 3.37 27.38
C GLN A 20 22.92 3.48 28.92
N PRO A 21 24.03 3.20 29.65
CA PRO A 21 24.13 3.51 31.06
C PRO A 21 24.04 5.02 31.29
N ARG A 22 23.16 5.45 32.21
CA ARG A 22 23.03 6.88 32.55
C ARG A 22 24.10 7.27 33.56
N ARG A 23 25.03 8.12 33.13
CA ARG A 23 26.24 8.51 33.87
C ARG A 23 26.41 10.03 34.00
N ILE A 24 25.58 10.82 33.33
CA ILE A 24 25.69 12.29 33.36
C ILE A 24 25.14 12.79 34.72
N ALA A 25 25.86 13.68 35.39
CA ALA A 25 25.37 14.32 36.61
C ALA A 25 24.24 15.32 36.30
N VAL A 26 23.31 15.53 37.22
CA VAL A 26 22.17 16.43 37.00
C VAL A 26 22.58 17.86 37.29
N ASP A 27 22.70 18.70 36.26
CA ASP A 27 22.87 20.14 36.46
C ASP A 27 21.53 20.79 36.86
N ARG A 28 21.32 20.85 38.17
CA ARG A 28 20.13 21.43 38.80
C ARG A 28 19.98 22.92 38.52
N HIS A 29 21.08 23.67 38.40
CA HIS A 29 21.03 25.12 38.15
C HIS A 29 20.57 25.42 36.73
N ARG A 30 21.08 24.69 35.73
CA ARG A 30 20.61 24.82 34.35
C ARG A 30 19.16 24.38 34.18
N LEU A 31 18.77 23.24 34.75
CA LEU A 31 17.39 22.75 34.64
C LEU A 31 16.36 23.64 35.34
N SER A 32 16.71 24.28 36.47
CA SER A 32 15.81 25.21 37.18
C SER A 32 15.69 26.58 36.51
N ALA A 33 16.61 26.95 35.63
CA ALA A 33 16.52 28.18 34.82
C ALA A 33 15.56 28.05 33.62
N VAL A 34 15.08 26.84 33.30
CA VAL A 34 14.17 26.60 32.17
C VAL A 34 12.73 26.93 32.54
N ASP A 35 12.18 27.96 31.90
CA ASP A 35 10.76 28.34 31.96
C ASP A 35 9.91 27.39 31.11
N VAL A 36 9.42 26.32 31.74
CA VAL A 36 8.64 25.25 31.09
C VAL A 36 7.33 25.78 30.48
N GLU A 37 6.67 26.73 31.14
CA GLU A 37 5.40 27.31 30.67
C GLU A 37 5.61 28.17 29.42
N ARG A 38 6.74 28.88 29.33
CA ARG A 38 7.14 29.56 28.09
C ARG A 38 7.44 28.58 26.97
N VAL A 39 8.28 27.56 27.23
CA VAL A 39 8.62 26.54 26.23
C VAL A 39 7.37 25.83 25.69
N ALA A 40 6.41 25.51 26.55
CA ALA A 40 5.15 24.88 26.16
C ALA A 40 4.23 25.80 25.34
N ARG A 41 4.16 27.09 25.69
CA ARG A 41 3.33 28.10 24.99
C ARG A 41 3.88 28.47 23.62
N GLU A 42 5.20 28.63 23.52
CA GLU A 42 5.89 29.12 22.31
C GLU A 42 6.40 27.98 21.42
N GLY A 43 6.43 26.74 21.92
CA GLY A 43 6.91 25.58 21.18
C GLY A 43 8.42 25.65 20.92
N ASP A 44 9.20 26.14 21.89
CA ASP A 44 10.63 26.38 21.73
C ASP A 44 11.43 25.06 21.70
N VAL A 45 11.54 24.51 20.49
CA VAL A 45 12.33 23.29 20.22
C VAL A 45 13.82 23.51 20.46
N ALA A 46 14.35 24.73 20.36
CA ALA A 46 15.78 24.98 20.54
C ALA A 46 16.20 24.76 22.00
N VAL A 47 15.43 25.31 22.95
CA VAL A 47 15.65 25.07 24.39
C VAL A 47 15.49 23.58 24.74
N LEU A 48 14.51 22.89 24.16
CA LEU A 48 14.35 21.44 24.36
C LEU A 48 15.55 20.66 23.80
N GLN A 49 16.05 21.02 22.61
CA GLN A 49 17.17 20.35 21.95
C GLN A 49 18.50 20.56 22.70
N GLU A 50 18.70 21.70 23.37
CA GLU A 50 19.86 21.93 24.24
C GLU A 50 19.85 20.98 25.46
N HIS A 51 18.67 20.72 26.02
CA HIS A 51 18.53 19.96 27.27
C HIS A 51 18.30 18.46 27.06
N ILE A 52 17.86 18.03 25.87
CA ILE A 52 17.40 16.64 25.62
C ILE A 52 18.46 15.60 26.00
N SER A 53 19.72 15.78 25.58
CA SER A 53 20.82 14.86 25.87
C SER A 53 21.15 14.75 27.36
N ASN A 54 21.04 15.86 28.09
CA ASN A 54 21.28 15.88 29.54
C ASN A 54 20.14 15.16 30.27
N ILE A 55 18.89 15.42 29.89
CA ILE A 55 17.71 14.78 30.46
C ILE A 55 17.70 13.27 30.17
N THR A 56 18.02 12.85 28.94
CA THR A 56 18.03 11.43 28.55
C THR A 56 19.09 10.61 29.26
N PHE A 57 20.30 11.15 29.45
CA PHE A 57 21.45 10.37 29.94
C PHE A 57 21.87 10.66 31.39
N CYS A 58 21.11 11.46 32.14
CA CYS A 58 21.42 11.76 33.54
C CYS A 58 21.08 10.65 34.54
N ASN A 59 21.93 10.52 35.56
CA ASN A 59 21.74 9.61 36.67
C ASN A 59 20.87 10.26 37.76
N MET A 60 19.61 9.82 37.87
CA MET A 60 18.68 10.30 38.90
C MET A 60 18.63 9.41 40.15
N ARG A 61 19.37 8.29 40.21
CA ARG A 61 19.26 7.30 41.30
C ARG A 61 19.94 7.74 42.59
N GLU A 62 20.97 8.57 42.49
CA GLU A 62 21.79 9.03 43.62
C GLU A 62 21.42 10.46 44.06
N GLU A 63 20.51 11.11 43.32
CA GLU A 63 20.09 12.50 43.53
C GLU A 63 19.19 12.64 44.77
N ARG A 64 19.63 13.46 45.73
CA ARG A 64 18.91 13.74 46.99
C ARG A 64 18.37 15.17 47.03
N CYS A 65 17.23 15.38 47.68
CA CYS A 65 16.67 16.72 47.89
C CYS A 65 17.69 17.62 48.62
N PRO A 66 18.02 18.82 48.12
CA PRO A 66 19.01 19.69 48.74
C PRO A 66 18.55 20.30 50.07
N TYR A 67 17.23 20.32 50.34
CA TYR A 67 16.64 20.92 51.54
C TYR A 67 16.43 19.93 52.68
N CYS A 68 16.23 18.63 52.41
CA CYS A 68 15.92 17.62 53.44
C CYS A 68 16.72 16.32 53.34
N GLY A 69 17.63 16.19 52.36
CA GLY A 69 18.51 15.02 52.19
C GLY A 69 17.83 13.72 51.77
N GLN A 70 16.50 13.71 51.66
CA GLN A 70 15.71 12.53 51.27
C GLN A 70 15.89 12.19 49.79
N PRO A 71 15.80 10.90 49.41
CA PRO A 71 15.72 10.50 48.01
C PRO A 71 14.43 10.99 47.36
N ALA A 72 14.42 11.13 46.04
CA ALA A 72 13.19 11.40 45.30
C ALA A 72 12.21 10.21 45.37
N ASP A 73 10.92 10.50 45.19
CA ASP A 73 9.86 9.48 45.25
C ASP A 73 10.10 8.33 44.24
N PRO A 74 10.01 7.05 44.65
CA PRO A 74 10.28 5.91 43.78
C PRO A 74 9.38 5.82 42.53
N VAL A 75 8.12 6.27 42.63
CA VAL A 75 7.18 6.26 41.50
C VAL A 75 7.56 7.35 40.50
N LEU A 76 7.87 8.56 40.96
CA LEU A 76 8.37 9.65 40.11
C LEU A 76 9.72 9.29 39.45
N LEU A 77 10.63 8.66 40.18
CA LEU A 77 11.87 8.12 39.61
C LEU A 77 11.62 7.05 38.54
N THR A 78 10.59 6.21 38.71
CA THR A 78 10.19 5.20 37.73
C THR A 78 9.59 5.85 36.48
N VAL A 79 8.69 6.83 36.64
CA VAL A 79 8.11 7.61 35.54
C VAL A 79 9.20 8.34 34.75
N LEU A 80 10.12 9.00 35.43
CA LEU A 80 11.25 9.68 34.79
C LEU A 80 12.17 8.69 34.08
N ARG A 81 12.48 7.53 34.70
CA ARG A 81 13.31 6.50 34.06
C ARG A 81 12.66 5.96 32.78
N LEU A 82 11.35 5.74 32.79
CA LEU A 82 10.58 5.36 31.60
C LEU A 82 10.63 6.46 30.54
N ALA A 83 10.39 7.73 30.91
CA ALA A 83 10.47 8.86 29.99
C ALA A 83 11.86 8.97 29.33
N GLN A 84 12.94 8.84 30.10
CA GLN A 84 14.31 8.84 29.56
C GLN A 84 14.54 7.70 28.56
N LEU A 85 14.03 6.49 28.83
CA LEU A 85 14.13 5.34 27.91
C LEU A 85 13.28 5.59 26.65
N SER A 86 12.07 6.15 26.79
CA SER A 86 11.23 6.51 25.65
C SER A 86 11.89 7.56 24.75
N ILE A 87 12.47 8.62 25.32
CA ILE A 87 13.15 9.67 24.54
C ILE A 87 14.41 9.11 23.86
N GLU A 88 15.19 8.27 24.54
CA GLU A 88 16.37 7.61 23.96
C GLU A 88 16.00 6.69 22.77
N TYR A 89 14.90 5.95 22.88
CA TYR A 89 14.37 5.17 21.77
C TYR A 89 13.85 6.06 20.62
N LEU A 90 13.18 7.18 20.93
CA LEU A 90 12.73 8.13 19.91
C LEU A 90 13.89 8.80 19.16
N LEU A 91 14.99 9.14 19.86
CA LEU A 91 16.23 9.62 19.24
C LEU A 91 16.87 8.55 18.33
N HIS A 92 16.87 7.29 18.74
CA HIS A 92 17.31 6.19 17.88
C HIS A 92 16.41 6.05 16.64
N CYS A 93 15.09 6.09 16.79
CA CYS A 93 14.16 6.09 15.67
C CYS A 93 14.40 7.28 14.72
N GLN A 94 14.61 8.49 15.26
CA GLN A 94 14.93 9.69 14.47
C GLN A 94 16.20 9.49 13.65
N GLN A 95 17.29 9.02 14.26
CA GLN A 95 18.54 8.76 13.54
C GLN A 95 18.36 7.68 12.46
N ARG A 96 17.72 6.55 12.79
CA ARG A 96 17.49 5.46 11.82
C ARG A 96 16.61 5.89 10.64
N LEU A 97 15.64 6.76 10.88
CA LEU A 97 14.82 7.35 9.81
C LEU A 97 15.64 8.35 8.98
N ALA A 98 16.49 9.17 9.59
CA ALA A 98 17.38 10.09 8.88
C ALA A 98 18.39 9.34 8.00
N ASP A 99 19.05 8.30 8.53
CA ASP A 99 19.98 7.43 7.78
C ASP A 99 19.27 6.77 6.59
N SER A 100 18.08 6.22 6.82
CA SER A 100 17.26 5.58 5.77
C SER A 100 16.84 6.58 4.68
N LEU A 101 16.44 7.80 5.07
CA LEU A 101 16.10 8.87 4.13
C LEU A 101 17.32 9.31 3.31
N ALA A 102 18.50 9.42 3.92
CA ALA A 102 19.74 9.75 3.22
C ALA A 102 20.10 8.69 2.18
N VAL A 103 20.03 7.40 2.53
CA VAL A 103 20.24 6.28 1.59
C VAL A 103 19.22 6.30 0.44
N HIS A 104 17.93 6.54 0.73
CA HIS A 104 16.91 6.64 -0.32
C HIS A 104 17.10 7.87 -1.22
N ALA A 105 17.56 9.01 -0.67
CA ALA A 105 17.87 10.20 -1.45
C ALA A 105 19.06 9.98 -2.40
N GLN A 106 20.13 9.32 -1.91
CA GLN A 106 21.29 8.96 -2.73
C GLN A 106 20.89 8.00 -3.87
N ASN A 107 20.17 6.92 -3.55
CA ASN A 107 19.70 5.96 -4.56
C ASN A 107 18.82 6.62 -5.64
N LEU A 108 18.01 7.62 -5.27
CA LEU A 108 17.21 8.39 -6.23
C LEU A 108 18.08 9.31 -7.10
N GLN A 109 19.14 9.90 -6.55
CA GLN A 109 20.10 10.71 -7.30
C GLN A 109 20.89 9.86 -8.30
N ASP A 110 21.35 8.68 -7.89
CA ASP A 110 22.07 7.74 -8.75
C ASP A 110 21.18 7.19 -9.87
N ALA A 111 19.93 6.83 -9.57
CA ALA A 111 18.96 6.41 -10.57
C ALA A 111 18.64 7.51 -11.59
N ARG A 112 18.60 8.79 -11.16
CA ARG A 112 18.45 9.94 -12.06
C ARG A 112 19.67 10.11 -12.97
N ALA A 113 20.88 9.97 -12.45
CA ALA A 113 22.12 10.03 -13.24
C ALA A 113 22.18 8.90 -14.28
N GLN A 114 21.83 7.68 -13.89
CA GLN A 114 21.73 6.52 -14.80
C GLN A 114 20.68 6.75 -15.90
N LEU A 115 19.50 7.27 -15.55
CA LEU A 115 18.46 7.60 -16.52
C LEU A 115 18.92 8.67 -17.52
N ALA A 116 19.56 9.75 -17.05
CA ALA A 116 20.10 10.80 -17.91
C ALA A 116 21.18 10.26 -18.87
N HIS A 117 22.07 9.38 -18.38
CA HIS A 117 23.07 8.73 -19.22
C HIS A 117 22.44 7.82 -20.28
N ALA A 118 21.47 6.98 -19.90
CA ALA A 118 20.74 6.11 -20.82
C ALA A 118 19.95 6.90 -21.89
N GLN A 119 19.35 8.05 -21.51
CA GLN A 119 18.70 8.96 -22.45
C GLN A 119 19.71 9.58 -23.44
N GLY A 120 20.90 9.95 -22.96
CA GLY A 120 22.01 10.39 -23.82
C GLY A 120 22.37 9.34 -24.87
N LEU A 121 22.69 8.12 -24.44
CA LEU A 121 23.02 6.99 -25.33
C LEU A 121 21.89 6.68 -26.33
N ALA A 122 20.63 6.69 -25.89
CA ALA A 122 19.48 6.48 -26.76
C ALA A 122 19.34 7.61 -27.81
N SER A 123 19.63 8.86 -27.45
CA SER A 123 19.61 9.99 -28.38
C SER A 123 20.72 9.89 -29.44
N GLU A 124 21.92 9.46 -29.05
CA GLU A 124 23.02 9.18 -29.99
C GLU A 124 22.68 8.05 -30.96
N GLN A 125 22.16 6.93 -30.44
CA GLN A 125 21.74 5.80 -31.29
C GLN A 125 20.63 6.24 -32.27
N ALA A 126 19.66 7.04 -31.80
CA ALA A 126 18.62 7.60 -32.66
C ALA A 126 19.20 8.55 -33.73
N ALA A 127 20.25 9.32 -33.43
CA ALA A 127 20.94 10.15 -34.41
C ALA A 127 21.70 9.31 -35.46
N ARG A 128 22.44 8.28 -35.04
CA ARG A 128 23.14 7.34 -35.95
C ARG A 128 22.16 6.64 -36.89
N LEU A 129 21.05 6.11 -36.36
CA LEU A 129 19.99 5.47 -37.17
C LEU A 129 19.30 6.45 -38.13
N ARG A 130 19.26 7.75 -37.85
CA ARG A 130 18.77 8.77 -38.81
C ARG A 130 19.78 8.97 -39.94
N HIS A 131 21.06 9.11 -39.61
CA HIS A 131 22.15 9.23 -40.60
C HIS A 131 22.18 8.04 -41.57
N GLU A 132 22.21 6.81 -41.04
CA GLU A 132 22.19 5.57 -41.86
C GLU A 132 20.94 5.48 -42.75
N LYS A 133 19.77 5.93 -42.26
CA LYS A 133 18.54 5.99 -43.07
C LYS A 133 18.63 7.02 -44.18
N GLU A 134 19.29 8.15 -43.96
CA GLU A 134 19.54 9.16 -45.00
C GLU A 134 20.54 8.65 -46.04
N GLU A 135 21.61 7.99 -45.64
CA GLU A 135 22.54 7.33 -46.57
C GLU A 135 21.86 6.22 -47.38
N SER A 136 21.07 5.36 -46.74
CA SER A 136 20.26 4.35 -47.42
C SER A 136 19.30 4.98 -48.45
N ARG A 137 18.71 6.14 -48.14
CA ARG A 137 17.89 6.92 -49.09
C ARG A 137 18.73 7.48 -50.25
N ARG A 138 19.96 7.94 -50.01
CA ARG A 138 20.90 8.41 -51.05
C ARG A 138 21.27 7.26 -52.00
N TRP A 139 21.68 6.11 -51.45
CA TRP A 139 22.00 4.91 -52.23
C TRP A 139 20.82 4.41 -53.07
N LYS A 140 19.61 4.36 -52.51
CA LYS A 140 18.40 4.00 -53.27
C LYS A 140 18.12 4.95 -54.44
N LYS A 141 18.34 6.26 -54.27
CA LYS A 141 18.23 7.24 -55.36
C LYS A 141 19.28 7.03 -56.45
N LEU A 142 20.54 6.75 -56.06
CA LEU A 142 21.63 6.46 -57.00
C LEU A 142 21.32 5.20 -57.83
N VAL A 143 20.90 4.10 -57.19
CA VAL A 143 20.52 2.86 -57.88
C VAL A 143 19.33 3.08 -58.81
N ALA A 144 18.29 3.81 -58.39
CA ALA A 144 17.16 4.14 -59.26
C ALA A 144 17.59 4.96 -60.49
N THR A 145 18.51 5.93 -60.32
CA THR A 145 19.06 6.72 -61.42
C THR A 145 19.90 5.86 -62.38
N GLN A 146 20.72 4.95 -61.85
CA GLN A 146 21.51 4.01 -62.65
C GLN A 146 20.61 3.07 -63.48
N LEU A 147 19.52 2.56 -62.90
CA LEU A 147 18.55 1.73 -63.61
C LEU A 147 17.82 2.52 -64.71
N LEU A 148 17.46 3.79 -64.47
CA LEU A 148 16.88 4.66 -65.50
C LEU A 148 17.86 4.95 -66.65
N LEU A 149 19.15 5.11 -66.36
CA LEU A 149 20.19 5.31 -67.37
C LEU A 149 20.43 4.04 -68.20
N GLN A 150 20.39 2.86 -67.59
CA GLN A 150 20.47 1.57 -68.31
C GLN A 150 19.19 1.23 -69.09
N ALA A 151 18.03 1.72 -68.65
CA ALA A 151 16.76 1.60 -69.37
C ALA A 151 16.61 2.59 -70.53
N ARG A 152 17.60 3.46 -70.80
CA ARG A 152 17.61 4.32 -71.99
C ARG A 152 17.68 3.46 -73.25
N PRO A 153 16.71 3.53 -74.18
CA PRO A 153 16.74 2.72 -75.39
C PRO A 153 17.99 2.97 -76.22
N SER A 154 18.61 1.89 -76.72
CA SER A 154 19.62 1.94 -77.78
C SER A 154 18.95 2.34 -79.10
N GLY A 155 18.71 3.64 -79.25
CA GLY A 155 17.88 4.22 -80.32
C GLY A 155 18.65 4.60 -81.58
N TYR A 156 19.33 3.65 -82.23
CA TYR A 156 19.94 3.74 -83.58
C TYR A 156 20.11 2.27 -84.06
N CYS A 157 19.52 1.75 -85.15
CA CYS A 157 18.72 2.29 -86.25
C CYS A 157 17.65 1.28 -86.69
N LYS A 158 16.52 1.76 -87.26
CA LYS A 158 15.90 1.20 -88.48
C LYS A 158 14.74 2.08 -88.95
N GLY A 159 14.82 2.62 -90.16
CA GLY A 159 13.83 3.57 -90.68
C GLY A 159 14.10 4.12 -92.07
N ALA A 160 14.45 3.27 -93.03
CA ALA A 160 14.39 3.60 -94.46
C ALA A 160 14.33 2.32 -95.31
N ALA A 161 13.20 2.06 -95.97
CA ALA A 161 13.12 1.13 -97.08
C ALA A 161 13.30 1.93 -98.37
N GLY A 162 14.36 1.66 -99.13
CA GLY A 162 14.72 2.39 -100.35
C GLY A 162 15.64 1.55 -101.22
N ALA A 163 15.20 1.27 -102.44
CA ALA A 163 15.70 0.22 -103.32
C ALA A 163 17.18 0.29 -103.77
N SER A 164 17.69 -0.90 -104.16
CA SER A 164 18.66 -1.18 -105.25
C SER A 164 20.09 -1.65 -104.91
N ARG A 165 20.36 -2.87 -105.40
CA ARG A 165 21.55 -3.32 -106.14
C ARG A 165 22.86 -3.73 -105.42
N SER A 166 22.98 -5.07 -105.30
CA SER A 166 24.08 -5.95 -105.78
C SER A 166 25.46 -5.97 -105.10
N HIS A 167 25.66 -7.04 -104.30
CA HIS A 167 26.81 -7.97 -104.26
C HIS A 167 28.22 -7.48 -103.77
N PRO A 168 29.09 -8.41 -103.28
CA PRO A 168 28.81 -9.54 -102.38
C PRO A 168 29.89 -9.68 -101.25
N ARG A 169 29.83 -10.81 -100.50
CA ARG A 169 30.91 -11.47 -99.71
C ARG A 169 30.94 -11.23 -98.18
N SER A 170 31.34 -12.28 -97.46
CA SER A 170 31.51 -12.41 -95.99
C SER A 170 30.18 -12.53 -95.24
N GLN A 171 29.54 -13.71 -95.16
CA GLN A 171 30.04 -14.98 -94.60
C GLN A 171 30.59 -14.84 -93.17
N TRP A 172 29.69 -14.55 -92.23
CA TRP A 172 29.78 -15.01 -90.83
C TRP A 172 28.40 -15.49 -90.37
N LEU A 173 27.97 -16.61 -90.96
CA LEU A 173 26.91 -17.43 -90.37
C LEU A 173 27.50 -18.17 -89.18
N CYS A 174 27.53 -17.52 -88.02
CA CYS A 174 27.63 -18.24 -86.75
C CYS A 174 26.31 -18.96 -86.51
N SER A 175 26.16 -20.15 -87.10
CA SER A 175 25.16 -21.12 -86.65
C SER A 175 25.45 -21.43 -85.18
N PRO A 176 24.53 -21.13 -84.23
CA PRO A 176 24.67 -21.62 -82.87
C PRO A 176 24.72 -23.14 -82.94
N GLY A 177 25.71 -23.75 -82.30
CA GLY A 177 25.84 -25.20 -82.35
C GLY A 177 24.60 -25.85 -81.74
N PHE A 178 24.16 -26.97 -82.31
CA PHE A 178 23.09 -27.82 -81.74
C PHE A 178 23.38 -28.30 -80.30
N ALA A 179 24.61 -28.05 -79.81
CA ALA A 179 25.08 -28.27 -78.45
C ALA A 179 24.76 -27.13 -77.46
N GLU A 180 24.51 -25.90 -77.92
CA GLU A 180 24.20 -24.74 -77.06
C GLU A 180 22.70 -24.64 -76.79
N THR A 181 21.85 -24.85 -77.80
CA THR A 181 20.40 -25.00 -77.60
C THR A 181 20.07 -26.12 -76.62
N LYS A 182 20.70 -27.29 -76.78
CA LYS A 182 20.60 -28.43 -75.83
C LYS A 182 21.14 -28.15 -74.42
N LYS A 183 21.94 -27.10 -74.21
CA LYS A 183 22.35 -26.67 -72.86
C LYS A 183 21.31 -25.75 -72.24
N VAL A 184 20.71 -24.86 -73.04
CA VAL A 184 19.60 -23.99 -72.60
C VAL A 184 18.40 -24.83 -72.21
N GLU A 185 17.99 -25.79 -73.03
CA GLU A 185 16.87 -26.71 -72.79
C GLU A 185 17.01 -27.46 -71.45
N ARG A 186 18.17 -28.06 -71.16
CA ARG A 186 18.44 -28.69 -69.86
C ARG A 186 18.41 -27.72 -68.68
N MET A 187 18.91 -26.50 -68.86
CA MET A 187 18.89 -25.47 -67.82
C MET A 187 17.46 -24.96 -67.56
N GLU A 188 16.60 -24.96 -68.58
CA GLU A 188 15.17 -24.65 -68.44
C GLU A 188 14.42 -25.77 -67.70
N GLU A 189 14.72 -27.04 -67.99
CA GLU A 189 14.23 -28.21 -67.23
C GLU A 189 14.64 -28.13 -65.75
N GLU A 190 15.92 -27.89 -65.44
CA GLU A 190 16.42 -27.70 -64.08
C GLU A 190 15.74 -26.52 -63.36
N VAL A 191 15.47 -25.42 -64.07
CA VAL A 191 14.78 -24.25 -63.53
C VAL A 191 13.30 -24.55 -63.23
N GLU A 192 12.59 -25.32 -64.06
CA GLU A 192 11.22 -25.74 -63.74
C GLU A 192 11.17 -26.78 -62.62
N GLU A 193 12.14 -27.69 -62.53
CA GLU A 193 12.26 -28.63 -61.40
C GLU A 193 12.51 -27.86 -60.08
N LEU A 194 13.40 -26.88 -60.09
CA LEU A 194 13.66 -26.01 -58.93
C LEU A 194 12.43 -25.16 -58.56
N LYS A 195 11.65 -24.67 -59.54
CA LYS A 195 10.37 -23.99 -59.29
C LYS A 195 9.33 -24.95 -58.70
N ALA A 196 9.27 -26.21 -59.14
CA ALA A 196 8.38 -27.22 -58.57
C ALA A 196 8.75 -27.53 -57.11
N LYS A 197 10.02 -27.81 -56.82
CA LYS A 197 10.55 -28.02 -55.46
C LYS A 197 10.29 -26.81 -54.55
N LEU A 198 10.44 -25.59 -55.07
CA LEU A 198 10.14 -24.36 -54.32
C LEU A 198 8.65 -24.23 -53.99
N ARG A 199 7.74 -24.54 -54.93
CA ARG A 199 6.29 -24.55 -54.68
C ARG A 199 5.90 -25.60 -53.65
N GLU A 200 6.47 -26.81 -53.74
CA GLU A 200 6.25 -27.89 -52.77
C GLU A 200 6.71 -27.48 -51.36
N MET A 201 7.94 -26.96 -51.22
CA MET A 201 8.47 -26.47 -49.94
C MET A 201 7.62 -25.32 -49.38
N GLN A 202 7.10 -24.42 -50.23
CA GLN A 202 6.17 -23.37 -49.80
C GLN A 202 4.84 -23.94 -49.29
N GLN A 203 4.30 -24.98 -49.93
CA GLN A 203 3.09 -25.68 -49.49
C GLN A 203 3.32 -26.42 -48.16
N GLN A 204 4.46 -27.11 -48.01
CA GLN A 204 4.83 -27.77 -46.75
C GLN A 204 4.98 -26.76 -45.60
N LEU A 205 5.62 -25.62 -45.84
CA LEU A 205 5.75 -24.54 -44.84
C LEU A 205 4.40 -23.89 -44.51
N ALA A 206 3.48 -23.77 -45.46
CA ALA A 206 2.12 -23.29 -45.21
C ALA A 206 1.32 -24.30 -44.36
N ALA A 207 1.35 -25.59 -44.73
CA ALA A 207 0.70 -26.66 -43.97
C ALA A 207 1.24 -26.76 -42.52
N GLY A 208 2.56 -26.65 -42.34
CA GLY A 208 3.19 -26.63 -41.02
C GLY A 208 2.72 -25.44 -40.16
N ARG A 209 2.53 -24.26 -40.74
CA ARG A 209 2.00 -23.08 -40.03
C ARG A 209 0.54 -23.25 -39.61
N GLU A 210 -0.30 -23.84 -40.46
CA GLU A 210 -1.70 -24.09 -40.08
C GLU A 210 -1.81 -25.20 -39.01
N ALA A 211 -0.98 -26.25 -39.10
CA ALA A 211 -0.88 -27.27 -38.06
C ALA A 211 -0.40 -26.67 -36.71
N GLU A 212 0.59 -25.79 -36.73
CA GLU A 212 1.06 -25.09 -35.53
C GLU A 212 -0.04 -24.23 -34.88
N LYS A 213 -0.83 -23.49 -35.68
CA LYS A 213 -1.99 -22.74 -35.15
C LYS A 213 -3.02 -23.65 -34.48
N LEU A 214 -3.37 -24.77 -35.11
CA LEU A 214 -4.33 -25.73 -34.56
C LEU A 214 -3.84 -26.35 -33.25
N CYS A 215 -2.54 -26.69 -33.17
CA CYS A 215 -1.92 -27.14 -31.92
C CYS A 215 -1.98 -26.06 -30.83
N ARG A 216 -1.62 -24.81 -31.14
CA ARG A 216 -1.70 -23.69 -30.19
C ARG A 216 -3.13 -23.46 -29.69
N GLU A 217 -4.13 -23.45 -30.57
CA GLU A 217 -5.54 -23.34 -30.16
C GLU A 217 -5.99 -24.50 -29.26
N GLN A 218 -5.52 -25.73 -29.53
CA GLN A 218 -5.84 -26.89 -28.71
C GLN A 218 -5.17 -26.81 -27.33
N GLU A 219 -3.93 -26.32 -27.26
CA GLU A 219 -3.21 -26.07 -26.01
C GLU A 219 -3.85 -24.95 -25.19
N GLU A 220 -4.29 -23.85 -25.82
CA GLU A 220 -5.05 -22.78 -25.17
C GLU A 220 -6.37 -23.28 -24.59
N LYS A 221 -7.14 -24.09 -25.35
CA LYS A 221 -8.37 -24.73 -24.87
C LYS A 221 -8.11 -25.63 -23.65
N ARG A 222 -7.03 -26.43 -23.68
CA ARG A 222 -6.60 -27.27 -22.54
C ARG A 222 -6.08 -26.44 -21.36
N ALA A 223 -5.41 -25.32 -21.59
CA ALA A 223 -4.95 -24.42 -20.54
C ALA A 223 -6.14 -23.74 -19.85
N HIS A 224 -7.11 -23.24 -20.63
CA HIS A 224 -8.34 -22.64 -20.10
C HIS A 224 -9.19 -23.65 -19.33
N GLN A 225 -9.31 -24.90 -19.82
CA GLN A 225 -9.99 -25.97 -19.08
C GLN A 225 -9.34 -26.22 -17.71
N ARG A 226 -8.00 -26.35 -17.65
CA ARG A 226 -7.25 -26.52 -16.39
C ARG A 226 -7.39 -25.33 -15.43
N GLU A 227 -7.43 -24.10 -15.96
CA GLU A 227 -7.71 -22.92 -15.13
C GLU A 227 -9.13 -22.95 -14.55
N MET A 228 -10.12 -23.36 -15.35
CA MET A 228 -11.51 -23.47 -14.92
C MET A 228 -11.73 -24.64 -13.94
N GLU A 229 -10.97 -25.72 -14.05
CA GLU A 229 -10.90 -26.82 -13.08
C GLU A 229 -10.32 -26.34 -11.75
N GLY A 230 -9.10 -25.78 -11.76
CA GLY A 230 -8.47 -25.21 -10.56
C GLY A 230 -9.30 -24.12 -9.89
N ARG A 231 -10.06 -23.33 -10.66
CA ARG A 231 -11.03 -22.36 -10.13
C ARG A 231 -12.18 -23.05 -9.38
N ARG A 232 -12.75 -24.14 -9.93
CA ARG A 232 -13.82 -24.90 -9.26
C ARG A 232 -13.32 -25.54 -7.97
N ASP A 233 -12.14 -26.15 -8.00
CA ASP A 233 -11.59 -26.83 -6.83
C ASP A 233 -11.19 -25.84 -5.73
N PHE A 234 -10.73 -24.63 -6.10
CA PHE A 234 -10.52 -23.54 -5.13
C PHE A 234 -11.82 -23.01 -4.50
N GLU A 235 -12.93 -22.96 -5.24
CA GLU A 235 -14.23 -22.60 -4.66
C GLU A 235 -14.73 -23.70 -3.70
N LYS A 236 -14.64 -24.99 -4.08
CA LYS A 236 -14.98 -26.12 -3.19
C LYS A 236 -14.18 -26.08 -1.88
N TRP A 237 -12.85 -25.99 -1.97
CA TRP A 237 -11.99 -25.92 -0.79
C TRP A 237 -12.35 -24.75 0.14
N LYS A 238 -12.71 -23.60 -0.43
CA LYS A 238 -13.15 -22.42 0.31
C LYS A 238 -14.51 -22.63 1.00
N GLU A 239 -15.39 -23.45 0.45
CA GLU A 239 -16.66 -23.86 1.07
C GLU A 239 -16.43 -24.91 2.16
N GLU A 240 -15.56 -25.89 1.93
CA GLU A 240 -15.14 -26.91 2.90
C GLU A 240 -14.52 -26.28 4.15
N GLU A 241 -13.51 -25.40 4.00
CA GLU A 241 -12.89 -24.69 5.14
C GLU A 241 -13.85 -23.72 5.82
N ARG A 242 -14.79 -23.12 5.07
CA ARG A 242 -15.87 -22.32 5.68
C ARG A 242 -16.75 -23.20 6.55
N MET A 243 -17.18 -24.36 6.06
CA MET A 243 -18.08 -25.27 6.78
C MET A 243 -17.40 -25.87 8.01
N LYS A 244 -16.13 -26.28 7.89
CA LYS A 244 -15.30 -26.72 9.02
C LYS A 244 -15.20 -25.67 10.12
N LEU A 245 -14.89 -24.41 9.78
CA LEU A 245 -14.85 -23.32 10.74
C LEU A 245 -16.22 -23.06 11.42
N HIS A 246 -17.34 -23.27 10.73
CA HIS A 246 -18.67 -23.18 11.36
C HIS A 246 -18.86 -24.30 12.38
N VAL A 247 -18.56 -25.56 12.01
CA VAL A 247 -18.63 -26.72 12.92
C VAL A 247 -17.74 -26.54 14.15
N GLU A 248 -16.51 -26.04 13.99
CA GLU A 248 -15.59 -25.76 15.10
C GLU A 248 -16.11 -24.64 16.01
N MET A 249 -16.65 -23.57 15.43
CA MET A 249 -17.29 -22.47 16.17
C MET A 249 -18.55 -22.89 16.91
N ASP A 250 -19.38 -23.75 16.32
CA ASP A 250 -20.59 -24.29 16.97
C ASP A 250 -20.21 -25.26 18.09
N GLY A 251 -19.18 -26.08 17.90
CA GLY A 251 -18.58 -26.87 18.97
C GLY A 251 -18.04 -26.03 20.14
N LEU A 252 -17.43 -24.88 19.86
CA LEU A 252 -17.01 -23.91 20.89
C LEU A 252 -18.21 -23.29 21.61
N ARG A 253 -19.24 -22.85 20.87
CA ARG A 253 -20.49 -22.30 21.44
C ARG A 253 -21.15 -23.30 22.38
N GLN A 254 -21.27 -24.56 21.96
CA GLN A 254 -21.84 -25.63 22.77
C GLN A 254 -21.07 -25.80 24.08
N ARG A 255 -19.73 -25.88 24.03
CA ARG A 255 -18.87 -25.98 25.23
C ARG A 255 -19.05 -24.79 26.18
N PHE A 256 -19.09 -23.57 25.65
CA PHE A 256 -19.34 -22.37 26.46
C PHE A 256 -20.73 -22.36 27.11
N LEU A 257 -21.77 -22.81 26.41
CA LEU A 257 -23.12 -22.92 26.97
C LEU A 257 -23.18 -23.94 28.10
N THR A 258 -22.57 -25.12 27.93
CA THR A 258 -22.48 -26.14 28.99
C THR A 258 -21.74 -25.62 30.22
N GLU A 259 -20.56 -25.02 30.07
CA GLU A 259 -19.80 -24.47 31.21
C GLU A 259 -20.56 -23.36 31.97
N LEU A 260 -21.32 -22.52 31.26
CA LEU A 260 -22.18 -21.52 31.89
C LEU A 260 -23.34 -22.16 32.67
N GLN A 261 -23.92 -23.24 32.15
CA GLN A 261 -24.98 -24.01 32.81
C GLN A 261 -24.46 -24.76 34.05
N ASP A 262 -23.26 -25.32 33.97
CA ASP A 262 -22.58 -25.97 35.10
C ASP A 262 -22.13 -24.96 36.16
N ALA A 263 -21.68 -23.76 35.75
CA ALA A 263 -21.39 -22.66 36.67
C ALA A 263 -22.65 -22.15 37.37
N ALA A 264 -23.76 -21.98 36.65
CA ALA A 264 -25.05 -21.60 37.24
C ALA A 264 -25.56 -22.65 38.24
N SER A 265 -25.46 -23.94 37.89
CA SER A 265 -25.85 -25.06 38.75
C SER A 265 -25.01 -25.11 40.04
N ARG A 266 -23.67 -24.94 39.91
CA ARG A 266 -22.75 -24.81 41.06
C ARG A 266 -23.08 -23.58 41.92
N SER A 267 -23.40 -22.45 41.31
CA SER A 267 -23.79 -21.23 42.03
C SER A 267 -25.07 -21.43 42.84
N SER A 268 -26.10 -22.05 42.25
CA SER A 268 -27.35 -22.36 42.93
C SER A 268 -27.15 -23.34 44.10
N ALA A 269 -26.27 -24.33 43.94
CA ALA A 269 -25.93 -25.27 45.02
C ALA A 269 -25.15 -24.60 46.16
N MET A 270 -24.26 -23.65 45.84
CA MET A 270 -23.54 -22.84 46.83
C MET A 270 -24.48 -21.89 47.59
N GLU A 271 -25.41 -21.25 46.89
CA GLU A 271 -26.43 -20.37 47.48
C GLU A 271 -27.36 -21.14 48.42
N GLY A 272 -27.80 -22.35 48.05
CA GLY A 272 -28.56 -23.24 48.94
C GLY A 272 -27.80 -23.60 50.23
N LYS A 273 -26.50 -23.94 50.13
CA LYS A 273 -25.66 -24.21 51.31
C LYS A 273 -25.47 -22.97 52.20
N LEU A 274 -25.35 -21.78 51.61
CA LEU A 274 -25.27 -20.53 52.36
C LEU A 274 -26.56 -20.25 53.13
N GLN A 275 -27.73 -20.45 52.50
CA GLN A 275 -29.03 -20.32 53.14
C GLN A 275 -29.20 -21.33 54.29
N GLU A 276 -28.76 -22.58 54.11
CA GLU A 276 -28.79 -23.60 55.16
C GLU A 276 -27.89 -23.23 56.35
N LEU A 277 -26.66 -22.75 56.10
CA LEU A 277 -25.76 -22.27 57.15
C LEU A 277 -26.36 -21.07 57.89
N GLN A 278 -26.93 -20.10 57.18
CA GLN A 278 -27.57 -18.93 57.78
C GLN A 278 -28.78 -19.32 58.65
N ALA A 279 -29.59 -20.28 58.21
CA ALA A 279 -30.69 -20.84 59.01
C ALA A 279 -30.17 -21.54 60.29
N ARG A 280 -29.07 -22.30 60.20
CA ARG A 280 -28.43 -22.95 61.36
C ARG A 280 -27.83 -21.93 62.34
N THR A 281 -27.20 -20.86 61.86
CA THR A 281 -26.66 -19.77 62.71
C THR A 281 -27.76 -19.05 63.50
N GLY A 282 -28.97 -18.89 62.92
CA GLY A 282 -30.13 -18.35 63.64
C GLY A 282 -30.70 -19.25 64.75
N VAL A 283 -30.38 -20.55 64.74
CA VAL A 283 -30.89 -21.54 65.70
C VAL A 283 -29.87 -21.87 66.82
N VAL A 284 -28.58 -21.55 66.62
CA VAL A 284 -27.52 -21.83 67.60
C VAL A 284 -26.74 -20.55 67.94
N SER A 285 -27.40 -19.61 68.62
CA SER A 285 -26.71 -18.53 69.35
C SER A 285 -26.91 -18.69 70.86
N SER A 286 -25.85 -19.12 71.54
CA SER A 286 -25.78 -19.21 73.00
C SER A 286 -25.20 -17.95 73.65
N LEU A 287 -24.96 -16.89 72.85
CA LEU A 287 -24.45 -15.60 73.27
C LEU A 287 -25.51 -14.54 72.97
N GLY A 288 -25.84 -13.75 74.00
CA GLY A 288 -27.01 -12.89 74.02
C GLY A 288 -26.99 -11.77 72.97
N THR A 289 -28.18 -11.27 72.65
CA THR A 289 -28.43 -10.20 71.69
C THR A 289 -27.75 -8.90 72.11
N LEU A 290 -26.53 -8.65 71.62
CA LEU A 290 -25.93 -7.32 71.66
C LEU A 290 -26.55 -6.49 70.53
N GLN A 291 -27.23 -5.43 70.94
CA GLN A 291 -27.91 -4.48 70.07
C GLN A 291 -26.95 -3.31 69.82
N ASP A 292 -26.10 -3.43 68.80
CA ASP A 292 -25.25 -2.33 68.34
C ASP A 292 -26.10 -1.28 67.60
N ASP A 293 -25.75 0.01 67.73
CA ASP A 293 -26.52 1.15 67.21
C ASP A 293 -26.57 1.18 65.66
N ASP A 294 -27.66 0.66 65.09
CA ASP A 294 -27.87 0.35 63.66
C ASP A 294 -27.98 1.57 62.70
N SER A 295 -27.63 2.78 63.14
CA SER A 295 -27.89 4.04 62.42
C SER A 295 -27.08 4.23 61.12
N GLU A 296 -25.93 3.55 60.97
CA GLU A 296 -25.16 3.53 59.72
C GLU A 296 -25.52 2.32 58.82
N LEU A 297 -25.95 1.20 59.43
CA LEU A 297 -26.31 0.01 58.68
C LEU A 297 -27.59 0.22 57.86
N GLU A 298 -28.57 0.96 58.38
CA GLU A 298 -29.76 1.34 57.60
C GLU A 298 -29.41 2.17 56.36
N ARG A 299 -28.47 3.13 56.47
CA ARG A 299 -28.06 3.97 55.33
C ARG A 299 -27.39 3.16 54.22
N THR A 300 -26.57 2.18 54.60
CA THR A 300 -25.97 1.25 53.64
C THR A 300 -27.01 0.26 53.10
N ALA A 301 -27.86 -0.33 53.95
CA ALA A 301 -28.91 -1.27 53.54
C ALA A 301 -29.96 -0.64 52.61
N VAL A 302 -30.37 0.62 52.83
CA VAL A 302 -31.24 1.37 51.91
C VAL A 302 -30.53 1.60 50.57
N ARG A 303 -29.23 1.92 50.57
CA ARG A 303 -28.42 2.03 49.34
C ARG A 303 -28.32 0.69 48.61
N THR A 304 -28.14 -0.42 49.32
CA THR A 304 -28.10 -1.77 48.73
C THR A 304 -29.48 -2.20 48.21
N LYS A 305 -30.58 -1.86 48.91
CA LYS A 305 -31.96 -2.08 48.44
C LYS A 305 -32.29 -1.24 47.20
N LEU A 306 -31.84 0.02 47.12
CA LEU A 306 -32.02 0.88 45.94
C LEU A 306 -31.23 0.38 44.72
N LEU A 307 -30.06 -0.24 44.94
CA LEU A 307 -29.27 -0.91 43.89
C LEU A 307 -29.87 -2.27 43.48
N SER A 308 -30.49 -3.00 44.42
CA SER A 308 -31.20 -4.26 44.16
C SER A 308 -32.52 -4.07 43.41
N ALA A 309 -33.25 -2.97 43.70
CA ALA A 309 -34.45 -2.58 42.97
C ALA A 309 -34.15 -2.20 41.50
N ASN A 310 -32.93 -1.72 41.21
CA ASN A 310 -32.44 -1.44 39.86
C ASN A 310 -31.75 -2.65 39.20
N LYS A 311 -32.23 -3.88 39.45
CA LYS A 311 -31.87 -5.06 38.64
C LYS A 311 -32.12 -4.75 37.16
N PRO A 312 -31.09 -4.77 36.30
CA PRO A 312 -31.26 -4.37 34.91
C PRO A 312 -32.11 -5.40 34.17
N LYS A 313 -33.17 -4.92 33.52
CA LYS A 313 -34.10 -5.65 32.62
C LYS A 313 -33.42 -6.23 31.35
N VAL A 314 -32.09 -6.33 31.38
CA VAL A 314 -31.18 -6.60 30.27
C VAL A 314 -30.95 -8.11 30.09
N THR A 315 -30.82 -8.88 31.18
CA THR A 315 -30.57 -10.32 31.07
C THR A 315 -31.73 -11.03 30.36
N GLN A 316 -32.97 -10.69 30.72
CA GLN A 316 -34.17 -11.30 30.14
C GLN A 316 -34.46 -10.86 28.69
N GLN A 317 -33.96 -9.71 28.25
CA GLN A 317 -33.97 -9.33 26.82
C GLN A 317 -32.93 -10.11 26.02
N VAL A 318 -31.76 -10.40 26.59
CA VAL A 318 -30.72 -11.20 25.93
C VAL A 318 -31.19 -12.66 25.77
N THR A 319 -31.79 -13.27 26.80
CA THR A 319 -32.33 -14.64 26.64
C THR A 319 -33.50 -14.72 25.66
N ARG A 320 -34.38 -13.70 25.62
CA ARG A 320 -35.53 -13.71 24.70
C ARG A 320 -35.15 -13.41 23.25
N ALA A 321 -34.11 -12.62 23.00
CA ALA A 321 -33.61 -12.38 21.63
C ALA A 321 -32.94 -13.62 21.02
N VAL A 322 -32.35 -14.50 21.84
CA VAL A 322 -31.66 -15.72 21.37
C VAL A 322 -32.63 -16.89 21.14
N VAL A 323 -33.85 -16.84 21.68
CA VAL A 323 -34.84 -17.95 21.64
C VAL A 323 -36.01 -17.66 20.67
N SER A 324 -35.94 -16.61 19.84
CA SER A 324 -37.01 -16.26 18.87
C SER A 324 -36.56 -16.17 17.41
N GLU A 325 -35.34 -16.59 17.07
CA GLU A 325 -34.88 -16.67 15.67
C GLU A 325 -34.86 -18.12 15.10
N GLU A 326 -35.32 -19.12 15.86
CA GLU A 326 -35.58 -20.49 15.35
C GLU A 326 -37.09 -20.78 15.22
N SER A 327 -37.78 -20.00 14.38
CA SER A 327 -39.08 -20.43 13.80
C SER A 327 -39.43 -19.64 12.53
N SER A 328 -38.56 -19.69 11.52
CA SER A 328 -38.99 -19.64 10.12
C SER A 328 -37.90 -20.24 9.24
N GLU A 329 -38.21 -21.37 8.61
CA GLU A 329 -37.56 -21.71 7.34
C GLU A 329 -37.94 -20.62 6.32
N GLY A 330 -36.99 -20.14 5.54
CA GLY A 330 -37.22 -19.06 4.57
C GLY A 330 -36.00 -18.14 4.41
N ASP A 331 -35.45 -18.11 3.20
CA ASP A 331 -34.27 -17.35 2.80
C ASP A 331 -34.15 -15.92 3.35
N THR A 332 -32.94 -15.54 3.77
CA THR A 332 -32.10 -14.59 3.00
C THR A 332 -30.71 -14.42 3.64
N ALA A 333 -29.67 -14.33 2.81
CA ALA A 333 -28.31 -14.02 3.27
C ALA A 333 -28.19 -12.61 3.89
N ASP A 334 -29.16 -11.72 3.63
CA ASP A 334 -29.22 -10.38 4.20
C ASP A 334 -29.56 -10.37 5.70
N ASP A 335 -30.35 -11.31 6.22
CA ASP A 335 -30.67 -11.32 7.67
C ASP A 335 -29.49 -11.78 8.53
N ALA A 336 -28.72 -12.76 8.06
CA ALA A 336 -27.43 -13.12 8.68
C ALA A 336 -26.42 -11.95 8.66
N GLN A 337 -26.49 -11.09 7.63
CA GLN A 337 -25.69 -9.87 7.52
C GLN A 337 -26.23 -8.75 8.44
N SER A 338 -27.55 -8.66 8.60
CA SER A 338 -28.30 -7.74 9.47
C SER A 338 -27.98 -8.00 10.95
N GLY A 339 -28.06 -9.26 11.40
CA GLY A 339 -27.71 -9.68 12.76
C GLY A 339 -26.26 -9.32 13.13
N LYS A 340 -25.30 -9.58 12.23
CA LYS A 340 -23.88 -9.20 12.41
C LYS A 340 -23.70 -7.69 12.58
N ARG A 341 -24.43 -6.86 11.81
CA ARG A 341 -24.39 -5.39 11.94
C ARG A 341 -24.95 -4.93 13.29
N ARG A 342 -26.11 -5.46 13.72
CA ARG A 342 -26.75 -5.16 15.01
C ARG A 342 -25.83 -5.54 16.19
N LEU A 343 -25.16 -6.70 16.10
CA LEU A 343 -24.21 -7.17 17.11
C LEU A 343 -22.97 -6.27 17.21
N LEU A 344 -22.38 -5.86 16.08
CA LEU A 344 -21.26 -4.91 16.04
C LEU A 344 -21.64 -3.55 16.64
N GLU A 345 -22.83 -3.05 16.33
CA GLU A 345 -23.33 -1.77 16.84
C GLU A 345 -23.58 -1.83 18.37
N ALA A 346 -24.10 -2.94 18.87
CA ALA A 346 -24.25 -3.19 20.31
C ALA A 346 -22.90 -3.34 21.04
N LEU A 347 -21.89 -3.94 20.41
CA LEU A 347 -20.52 -4.04 20.92
C LEU A 347 -19.84 -2.66 20.99
N TRP A 348 -19.95 -1.83 19.94
CA TRP A 348 -19.41 -0.47 19.92
C TRP A 348 -20.06 0.45 20.96
N ARG A 349 -21.34 0.23 21.30
CA ARG A 349 -22.02 0.94 22.40
C ARG A 349 -21.46 0.60 23.80
N LYS A 350 -20.67 -0.47 23.95
CA LYS A 350 -20.12 -0.93 25.25
C LYS A 350 -18.58 -1.13 25.18
N PRO A 351 -17.78 -0.05 25.22
CA PRO A 351 -16.31 -0.14 25.07
C PRO A 351 -15.62 -1.02 26.13
N ASN A 352 -16.17 -1.10 27.34
CA ASN A 352 -15.64 -1.97 28.41
C ASN A 352 -15.89 -3.47 28.14
N LEU A 353 -16.89 -3.81 27.33
CA LEU A 353 -17.13 -5.18 26.87
C LEU A 353 -16.16 -5.53 25.74
N LEU A 354 -15.95 -4.61 24.79
CA LEU A 354 -14.97 -4.75 23.71
C LEU A 354 -13.55 -4.98 24.25
N LYS A 355 -13.16 -4.30 25.34
CA LYS A 355 -11.87 -4.52 26.02
C LYS A 355 -11.73 -5.95 26.59
N LYS A 356 -12.81 -6.57 27.07
CA LYS A 356 -12.78 -7.94 27.62
C LYS A 356 -12.63 -9.01 26.53
N PHE A 357 -13.25 -8.79 25.37
CA PHE A 357 -13.16 -9.71 24.22
C PHE A 357 -11.99 -9.41 23.28
N ARG A 358 -11.21 -8.35 23.53
CA ARG A 358 -10.10 -7.94 22.65
C ARG A 358 -9.17 -9.10 22.30
N HIS A 359 -8.67 -9.82 23.31
CA HIS A 359 -7.71 -10.90 23.09
C HIS A 359 -8.27 -12.01 22.21
N ILE A 360 -9.51 -12.44 22.46
CA ILE A 360 -10.22 -13.47 21.68
C ILE A 360 -10.45 -13.01 20.23
N LEU A 361 -10.75 -11.71 20.03
CA LEU A 361 -10.93 -11.12 18.70
C LEU A 361 -9.60 -10.93 17.95
N GLU A 362 -8.51 -10.64 18.65
CA GLU A 362 -7.16 -10.56 18.11
C GLU A 362 -6.67 -11.97 17.70
N GLU A 363 -6.86 -12.97 18.54
CA GLU A 363 -6.50 -14.37 18.28
C GLU A 363 -7.28 -14.98 17.10
N ALA A 364 -8.60 -14.78 17.06
CA ALA A 364 -9.44 -15.22 15.93
C ALA A 364 -9.14 -14.44 14.63
N LEU A 365 -8.68 -13.19 14.72
CA LEU A 365 -8.22 -12.43 13.56
C LEU A 365 -6.88 -12.95 13.05
N GLU A 366 -5.93 -13.25 13.94
CA GLU A 366 -4.64 -13.86 13.59
C GLU A 366 -4.83 -15.23 12.93
N GLU A 367 -5.64 -16.10 13.54
CA GLU A 367 -6.00 -17.41 12.96
C GLU A 367 -6.66 -17.24 11.58
N LYS A 368 -7.56 -16.25 11.42
CA LYS A 368 -8.19 -16.01 10.12
C LYS A 368 -7.22 -15.45 9.08
N LEU A 369 -6.23 -14.68 9.49
CA LEU A 369 -5.15 -14.18 8.62
C LEU A 369 -4.23 -15.34 8.20
N GLU A 370 -3.88 -16.26 9.10
CA GLU A 370 -3.12 -17.46 8.78
C GLU A 370 -3.88 -18.38 7.81
N SER A 371 -5.19 -18.56 8.02
CA SER A 371 -6.10 -19.25 7.08
C SER A 371 -6.15 -18.59 5.68
N MET A 372 -5.74 -17.32 5.56
CA MET A 372 -5.65 -16.59 4.28
C MET A 372 -4.20 -16.46 3.78
N GLY A 373 -3.25 -17.19 4.38
CA GLY A 373 -1.84 -17.23 3.97
C GLY A 373 -0.96 -16.12 4.56
N VAL A 374 -1.42 -15.40 5.59
CA VAL A 374 -0.67 -14.34 6.27
C VAL A 374 -0.22 -14.85 7.65
N SER A 375 1.04 -15.28 7.75
CA SER A 375 1.64 -15.76 9.00
C SER A 375 1.60 -14.72 10.14
N ARG A 376 1.38 -15.14 11.39
CA ARG A 376 1.53 -14.29 12.59
C ARG A 376 2.88 -13.56 12.69
N VAL A 377 3.94 -14.08 12.08
CA VAL A 377 5.28 -13.47 12.10
C VAL A 377 5.48 -12.43 10.98
N ALA A 378 4.53 -12.33 10.03
CA ALA A 378 4.62 -11.45 8.87
C ALA A 378 4.38 -9.97 9.24
N LYS A 379 5.48 -9.24 9.52
CA LYS A 379 5.45 -7.79 9.78
C LYS A 379 5.10 -6.94 8.54
N GLY A 380 5.00 -7.55 7.35
CA GLY A 380 4.64 -6.89 6.11
C GLY A 380 4.90 -7.76 4.88
N ILE A 381 4.39 -7.32 3.72
CA ILE A 381 4.66 -7.92 2.42
C ILE A 381 5.96 -7.30 1.86
N SER A 382 6.87 -8.10 1.29
CA SER A 382 8.09 -7.57 0.68
C SER A 382 7.77 -6.61 -0.48
N THR A 383 8.61 -5.61 -0.72
CA THR A 383 8.37 -4.63 -1.80
C THR A 383 8.24 -5.30 -3.18
N GLN A 384 9.01 -6.37 -3.44
CA GLN A 384 8.92 -7.15 -4.67
C GLN A 384 7.61 -7.93 -4.77
N THR A 385 7.21 -8.62 -3.69
CA THR A 385 5.94 -9.35 -3.62
C THR A 385 4.75 -8.39 -3.76
N TYR A 386 4.82 -7.20 -3.16
CA TYR A 386 3.82 -6.15 -3.30
C TYR A 386 3.71 -5.64 -4.74
N GLN A 387 4.83 -5.31 -5.40
CA GLN A 387 4.83 -4.86 -6.79
C GLN A 387 4.28 -5.93 -7.74
N HIS A 388 4.66 -7.19 -7.54
CA HIS A 388 4.14 -8.33 -8.29
C HIS A 388 2.63 -8.51 -8.09
N LEU A 389 2.15 -8.59 -6.85
CA LEU A 389 0.73 -8.70 -6.53
C LEU A 389 -0.07 -7.48 -7.04
N GLN A 390 0.49 -6.28 -6.97
CA GLN A 390 -0.14 -5.06 -7.50
C GLN A 390 -0.28 -5.13 -9.03
N ALA A 391 0.70 -5.66 -9.75
CA ALA A 391 0.61 -5.89 -11.20
C ALA A 391 -0.46 -6.94 -11.55
N VAL A 392 -0.47 -8.07 -10.84
CA VAL A 392 -1.48 -9.14 -11.01
C VAL A 392 -2.89 -8.61 -10.72
N LEU A 393 -3.08 -7.88 -9.61
CA LEU A 393 -4.37 -7.27 -9.25
C LEU A 393 -4.83 -6.23 -10.27
N ARG A 394 -3.92 -5.40 -10.82
CA ARG A 394 -4.26 -4.46 -11.91
C ARG A 394 -4.73 -5.19 -13.16
N LEU A 395 -4.05 -6.27 -13.55
CA LEU A 395 -4.44 -7.09 -14.70
C LEU A 395 -5.81 -7.74 -14.48
N GLN A 396 -6.04 -8.33 -13.31
CA GLN A 396 -7.32 -8.94 -12.93
C GLN A 396 -8.47 -7.92 -12.86
N GLN A 397 -8.21 -6.72 -12.33
CA GLN A 397 -9.18 -5.62 -12.34
C GLN A 397 -9.50 -5.15 -13.76
N GLN A 398 -8.50 -5.05 -14.64
CA GLN A 398 -8.70 -4.69 -16.04
C GLN A 398 -9.50 -5.75 -16.81
N GLN A 399 -9.25 -7.04 -16.56
CA GLN A 399 -10.05 -8.14 -17.11
C GLN A 399 -11.50 -8.09 -16.60
N LYS A 400 -11.72 -7.95 -15.28
CA LYS A 400 -13.07 -7.81 -14.71
C LYS A 400 -13.82 -6.60 -15.27
N ALA A 401 -13.13 -5.47 -15.50
CA ALA A 401 -13.75 -4.28 -16.06
C ALA A 401 -14.15 -4.43 -17.54
N LYS A 402 -13.41 -5.22 -18.34
CA LYS A 402 -13.86 -5.61 -19.69
C LYS A 402 -15.18 -6.40 -19.66
N ASN A 403 -15.38 -7.21 -18.62
CA ASN A 403 -16.58 -8.03 -18.42
C ASN A 403 -17.70 -7.29 -17.66
N SER A 404 -17.56 -5.99 -17.37
CA SER A 404 -18.53 -5.21 -16.59
C SER A 404 -18.57 -3.75 -17.08
N PRO A 405 -19.12 -3.48 -18.28
CA PRO A 405 -19.30 -2.13 -18.78
C PRO A 405 -20.13 -1.30 -17.79
N GLY A 406 -19.61 -0.13 -17.41
CA GLY A 406 -20.22 0.75 -16.40
C GLY A 406 -19.52 0.78 -15.04
N LEU A 407 -18.69 -0.22 -14.70
CA LEU A 407 -18.02 -0.31 -13.39
C LEU A 407 -17.20 0.95 -13.05
N PHE A 408 -16.46 1.50 -14.02
CA PHE A 408 -15.67 2.72 -13.81
C PHE A 408 -16.54 3.96 -13.57
N HIS A 409 -17.65 4.11 -14.31
CA HIS A 409 -18.59 5.22 -14.11
C HIS A 409 -19.22 5.17 -12.70
N LEU A 410 -19.68 4.00 -12.26
CA LEU A 410 -20.20 3.80 -10.90
C LEU A 410 -19.14 4.08 -9.82
N ARG A 411 -17.90 3.66 -10.05
CA ARG A 411 -16.77 3.94 -9.15
C ARG A 411 -16.48 5.44 -9.06
N ASP A 412 -16.47 6.14 -10.18
CA ASP A 412 -16.19 7.58 -10.21
C ASP A 412 -17.36 8.40 -9.61
N GLU A 413 -18.60 7.95 -9.80
CA GLU A 413 -19.77 8.50 -9.11
C GLU A 413 -19.70 8.30 -7.59
N LEU A 414 -19.37 7.09 -7.12
CA LEU A 414 -19.14 6.82 -5.69
C LEU A 414 -17.99 7.67 -5.13
N ILE A 415 -16.88 7.84 -5.87
CA ILE A 415 -15.79 8.73 -5.49
C ILE A 415 -16.29 10.17 -5.37
N GLN A 416 -17.10 10.67 -6.31
CA GLN A 416 -17.71 11.99 -6.19
C GLN A 416 -18.62 12.11 -4.97
N VAL A 417 -19.48 11.13 -4.69
CA VAL A 417 -20.39 11.13 -3.53
C VAL A 417 -19.60 11.16 -2.22
N VAL A 418 -18.56 10.32 -2.10
CA VAL A 418 -17.66 10.32 -0.93
C VAL A 418 -16.94 11.66 -0.81
N MET A 419 -16.40 12.21 -1.90
CA MET A 419 -15.73 13.51 -1.89
C MET A 419 -16.67 14.68 -1.55
N ARG A 420 -17.95 14.62 -1.94
CA ARG A 420 -18.98 15.58 -1.50
C ARG A 420 -19.25 15.46 0.00
N ARG A 421 -19.43 14.23 0.53
CA ARG A 421 -19.62 13.99 1.98
C ARG A 421 -18.40 14.45 2.80
N VAL A 422 -17.18 14.15 2.37
CA VAL A 422 -15.95 14.62 3.03
C VAL A 422 -15.87 16.15 3.02
N ARG A 423 -16.23 16.83 1.92
CA ARG A 423 -16.31 18.30 1.89
C ARG A 423 -17.39 18.87 2.80
N GLN A 424 -18.54 18.21 2.94
CA GLN A 424 -19.59 18.61 3.88
C GLN A 424 -19.15 18.45 5.34
N LEU A 425 -18.47 17.35 5.69
CA LEU A 425 -17.91 17.12 7.02
C LEU A 425 -16.72 18.04 7.34
N LYS A 426 -15.97 18.48 6.32
CA LYS A 426 -14.88 19.47 6.44
C LYS A 426 -15.34 20.94 6.36
N LYS A 427 -16.65 21.24 6.26
CA LYS A 427 -17.11 22.63 6.40
C LYS A 427 -16.85 23.08 7.85
N PRO A 428 -16.03 24.12 8.10
CA PRO A 428 -15.95 24.68 9.43
C PRO A 428 -17.34 25.21 9.82
N ARG A 429 -17.80 24.86 11.03
CA ARG A 429 -18.94 25.56 11.64
C ARG A 429 -18.49 27.00 11.87
N ILE A 430 -18.96 27.91 11.01
CA ILE A 430 -18.70 29.35 11.14
C ILE A 430 -19.24 29.79 12.52
N PRO A 431 -18.41 30.28 13.44
CA PRO A 431 -18.90 30.92 14.65
C PRO A 431 -19.61 32.21 14.24
N LEU A 432 -20.86 32.37 14.66
CA LEU A 432 -21.57 33.64 14.52
C LEU A 432 -20.71 34.76 15.14
N PRO A 433 -20.56 35.92 14.47
CA PRO A 433 -19.73 37.00 15.01
C PRO A 433 -20.37 37.50 16.31
N ARG A 434 -19.63 37.37 17.42
CA ARG A 434 -20.01 37.98 18.70
C ARG A 434 -20.12 39.48 18.50
N GLN A 435 -21.27 40.05 18.87
CA GLN A 435 -21.45 41.49 18.91
C GLN A 435 -20.40 42.11 19.84
N LEU A 436 -19.65 43.08 19.33
CA LEU A 436 -18.74 43.89 20.14
C LEU A 436 -19.59 44.86 20.97
N SER A 437 -19.59 44.68 22.29
CA SER A 437 -20.20 45.63 23.22
C SER A 437 -19.43 46.95 23.20
N ILE A 438 -20.10 48.00 22.74
CA ILE A 438 -19.62 49.38 22.77
C ILE A 438 -19.55 49.85 24.23
N ILE A 439 -18.41 50.41 24.64
CA ILE A 439 -18.26 51.21 25.87
C ILE A 439 -17.64 52.56 25.47
N PRO A 440 -18.21 53.72 25.86
CA PRO A 440 -17.80 55.04 25.35
C PRO A 440 -16.87 55.85 26.29
N GLY A 441 -16.06 56.74 25.68
CA GLY A 441 -15.20 57.76 26.34
C GLY A 441 -13.84 57.24 26.84
N THR A 442 -12.73 57.99 26.94
CA THR A 442 -12.32 59.38 26.61
C THR A 442 -10.78 59.49 26.85
N ALA A 443 -9.94 60.36 26.24
CA ALA A 443 -10.03 61.27 25.09
C ALA A 443 -8.61 61.83 24.73
N VAL A 444 -8.45 62.45 23.54
CA VAL A 444 -7.40 63.44 23.12
C VAL A 444 -5.90 63.06 23.23
N SER A 445 -5.16 63.01 22.10
CA SER A 445 -4.21 64.10 21.70
C SER A 445 -3.41 63.85 20.39
N MET A 446 -3.67 64.71 19.40
CA MET A 446 -2.77 65.35 18.40
C MET A 446 -1.55 64.66 17.71
N LYS A 447 -1.56 64.85 16.38
CA LYS A 447 -0.45 65.13 15.41
C LYS A 447 0.43 63.99 14.86
N GLY A 448 0.49 63.93 13.51
CA GLY A 448 1.57 63.27 12.76
C GLY A 448 1.18 62.67 11.40
N ARG A 449 1.05 63.49 10.34
CA ARG A 449 1.17 63.05 8.93
C ARG A 449 2.48 63.62 8.34
N PRO A 450 3.22 62.88 7.51
CA PRO A 450 3.06 62.95 6.04
C PRO A 450 2.99 61.55 5.38
N LEU A 451 2.19 61.31 4.34
CA LEU A 451 2.17 61.83 2.96
C LEU A 451 3.26 61.21 2.06
N GLU A 452 2.81 60.54 0.99
CA GLU A 452 3.62 59.89 -0.04
C GLU A 452 4.49 60.87 -0.84
N ARG A 453 5.57 60.37 -1.45
CA ARG A 453 5.92 60.80 -2.81
C ARG A 453 6.67 59.72 -3.61
N ARG A 454 6.18 59.48 -4.84
CA ARG A 454 6.81 58.73 -5.93
C ARG A 454 7.88 59.57 -6.65
N LEU A 455 8.47 58.96 -7.68
CA LEU A 455 9.28 59.52 -8.79
C LEU A 455 10.80 59.55 -8.54
N ASP A 456 11.68 59.39 -9.55
CA ASP A 456 11.70 58.47 -10.71
C ASP A 456 13.07 58.60 -11.43
N ALA A 457 13.36 57.67 -12.35
CA ALA A 457 14.25 57.80 -13.53
C ALA A 457 15.79 58.01 -13.43
N ASN A 458 16.52 57.05 -14.05
CA ASN A 458 17.72 57.18 -14.92
C ASN A 458 19.04 57.77 -14.36
N THR A 459 20.23 57.25 -14.75
CA THR A 459 20.83 57.52 -16.08
C THR A 459 22.09 56.65 -16.38
N GLN A 460 22.21 56.19 -17.64
CA GLN A 460 23.40 55.80 -18.44
C GLN A 460 24.36 54.62 -18.06
N ARG A 461 24.49 53.70 -19.03
CA ARG A 461 25.72 52.99 -19.50
C ARG A 461 26.52 53.93 -20.45
N PRO A 462 27.78 53.65 -20.90
CA PRO A 462 28.45 52.35 -21.20
C PRO A 462 29.90 52.28 -20.62
N ALA A 463 30.87 51.39 -20.97
CA ALA A 463 31.07 50.54 -22.16
C ALA A 463 32.01 49.33 -21.95
N SER A 464 31.92 48.38 -22.90
CA SER A 464 32.94 47.44 -23.45
C SER A 464 34.15 46.95 -22.63
N GLY A 465 34.33 45.63 -22.58
CA GLY A 465 35.61 44.99 -22.23
C GLY A 465 35.61 43.48 -22.49
N MET A 466 35.74 43.05 -23.76
CA MET A 466 36.06 41.65 -24.07
C MET A 466 37.56 41.41 -23.90
N LYS A 467 37.97 40.29 -23.30
CA LYS A 467 39.20 39.58 -23.71
C LYS A 467 39.24 38.12 -23.24
N SER A 468 39.79 37.32 -24.13
CA SER A 468 39.87 35.87 -24.18
C SER A 468 40.68 35.18 -23.08
N HIS A 469 40.39 33.89 -22.92
CA HIS A 469 41.26 32.81 -22.45
C HIS A 469 42.71 32.86 -22.99
N PRO A 470 43.69 32.24 -22.29
CA PRO A 470 43.76 30.76 -22.16
C PRO A 470 42.90 30.11 -21.07
#